data_AF-A0AAP0BUE1-F1
#
_entry.id   AF-A0AAP0BUE1-F1
#
_cell.length_a   1.000
_cell.length_b   1.000
_cell.length_c   1.000
_cell.angle_alpha   90.00
_cell.angle_beta   90.00
_cell.angle_gamma   90.00
#
_symmetry.space_group_name_H-M   'P 1'
#
loop_
_entity.id
_entity.type
_entity.pdbx_description
1 polymer ?
#
loop_
_entity_poly.entity_id
_entity_poly.type
_entity_poly.pdbx_seq_one_letter_code
_entity_poly.pdbx_strand_id
1 'polypeptide(L)' 'MTRDARRGGKIWVRIFPDKPFTVRPTETRMGLGKGSPEYWVFVLKPDRRLSEMSGVSEKQLFP' A
#
# COMPACT_ATOMS: atom_id res chain seq x y z
N MET A 1 2.04 11.55 -6.53
CA MET A 1 2.79 10.66 -7.45
C MET A 1 2.16 10.59 -8.85
N THR A 2 0.98 9.98 -9.06
CA THR A 2 0.39 9.84 -10.42
C THR A 2 -0.13 11.15 -11.01
N ARG A 3 -0.68 12.05 -10.18
CA ARG A 3 -1.10 13.39 -10.59
C ARG A 3 0.11 14.31 -10.89
N ASP A 4 1.18 14.16 -10.14
CA ASP A 4 2.41 14.97 -10.31
C ASP A 4 3.18 14.55 -11.57
N ALA A 5 3.16 13.25 -11.92
CA ALA A 5 3.83 12.72 -13.11
C ALA A 5 3.20 13.14 -14.46
N ARG A 6 2.20 14.06 -14.47
CA ARG A 6 1.56 14.71 -15.64
C ARG A 6 1.63 13.89 -16.94
N ARG A 7 1.07 12.67 -16.93
CA ARG A 7 1.01 11.71 -18.06
C ARG A 7 2.35 11.29 -18.71
N GLY A 8 3.49 11.84 -18.28
CA GLY A 8 4.81 11.59 -18.90
C GLY A 8 5.64 10.49 -18.25
N GLY A 9 5.23 9.99 -17.07
CA GLY A 9 5.96 8.96 -16.33
C GLY A 9 5.24 7.62 -16.30
N LYS A 10 5.99 6.52 -16.48
CA LYS A 10 5.51 5.17 -16.17
C LYS A 10 5.80 4.87 -14.70
N ILE A 11 4.78 4.42 -13.98
CA ILE A 11 4.86 4.05 -12.56
C ILE A 11 4.66 2.54 -12.45
N TRP A 12 5.55 1.86 -11.77
CA TRP A 12 5.44 0.45 -11.44
C TRP A 12 5.18 0.32 -9.94
N VAL A 13 4.13 -0.42 -9.60
CA VAL A 13 3.85 -0.83 -8.23
C VAL A 13 4.49 -2.21 -8.03
N ARG A 14 5.46 -2.33 -7.12
CA ARG A 14 6.20 -3.59 -6.89
C ARG A 14 5.59 -4.48 -5.81
N ILE A 15 4.52 -4.01 -5.16
CA ILE A 15 3.86 -4.70 -4.06
C ILE A 15 2.46 -5.16 -4.46
N PHE A 16 2.05 -6.31 -3.91
CA PHE A 16 0.68 -6.81 -4.02
C PHE A 16 0.16 -7.16 -2.62
N PRO A 17 -1.05 -6.70 -2.24
CA PRO A 17 -1.60 -6.98 -0.93
C PRO A 17 -2.22 -8.38 -0.91
N ASP A 18 -1.46 -9.36 -0.44
CA ASP A 18 -1.80 -10.80 -0.44
C ASP A 18 -2.37 -11.29 0.89
N LYS A 19 -2.24 -10.51 1.98
CA LYS A 19 -2.62 -10.95 3.32
C LYS A 19 -3.91 -10.29 3.81
N PRO A 20 -4.96 -11.06 4.16
CA PRO A 20 -6.17 -10.51 4.76
C PRO A 20 -5.95 -10.14 6.24
N PHE A 21 -6.42 -8.97 6.63
CA PHE A 21 -6.42 -8.45 7.99
C PHE A 21 -7.86 -8.30 8.48
N THR A 22 -8.14 -8.82 9.67
CA THR A 22 -9.48 -8.91 10.26
C THR A 22 -9.56 -7.99 11.46
N VAL A 23 -10.60 -7.15 11.55
CA VAL A 23 -10.89 -6.33 12.72
C VAL A 23 -12.21 -6.79 13.33
N ARG A 24 -12.33 -6.67 14.65
CA ARG A 24 -13.61 -6.90 15.34
C ARG A 24 -14.27 -5.55 15.59
N PRO A 25 -15.60 -5.44 15.44
CA PRO A 25 -16.32 -4.22 15.81
C PRO A 25 -16.16 -3.89 17.29
N THR A 26 -16.02 -2.60 17.60
CA THR A 26 -15.81 -2.04 18.95
C THR A 26 -16.88 -2.46 19.96
N GLU A 27 -18.08 -2.80 19.49
CA GLU A 27 -19.23 -3.12 20.33
C GLU A 27 -19.24 -4.57 20.83
N THR A 28 -18.30 -5.42 20.39
CA THR A 28 -18.30 -6.86 20.72
C THR A 28 -17.25 -7.22 21.77
N ARG A 29 -17.64 -8.07 22.73
CA ARG A 29 -16.71 -8.66 23.71
C ARG A 29 -15.87 -9.77 23.08
N MET A 30 -14.72 -10.07 23.70
CA MET A 30 -13.86 -11.20 23.30
C MET A 30 -14.60 -12.53 23.45
N GLY A 31 -14.29 -13.54 22.61
CA GLY A 31 -14.81 -14.91 22.76
C GLY A 31 -15.47 -15.57 21.54
N LEU A 32 -15.69 -14.85 20.42
CA LEU A 32 -16.46 -15.35 19.26
C LEU A 32 -15.63 -15.73 18.00
N GLY A 33 -14.34 -16.05 18.13
CA GLY A 33 -13.50 -16.44 16.97
C GLY A 33 -12.97 -15.28 16.09
N LYS A 34 -12.38 -15.56 14.92
CA LYS A 34 -11.77 -14.52 14.09
C LYS A 34 -12.85 -13.76 13.29
N GLY A 35 -12.78 -12.43 13.25
CA GLY A 35 -13.72 -11.59 12.49
C GLY A 35 -13.54 -11.74 10.96
N SER A 36 -14.43 -11.12 10.19
CA SER A 36 -14.31 -11.05 8.73
C SER A 36 -13.10 -10.21 8.29
N PRO A 37 -12.48 -10.50 7.12
CA PRO A 37 -11.44 -9.65 6.55
C PRO A 37 -11.98 -8.26 6.22
N GLU A 38 -11.33 -7.21 6.72
CA GLU A 38 -11.66 -5.80 6.41
C GLU A 38 -10.62 -5.16 5.50
N TYR A 39 -9.35 -5.53 5.64
CA TYR A 39 -8.26 -4.96 4.85
C TYR A 39 -7.40 -6.03 4.22
N TRP A 40 -6.77 -5.69 3.11
CA TRP A 40 -5.68 -6.47 2.53
C TRP A 40 -4.38 -5.71 2.73
N VAL A 41 -3.41 -6.35 3.37
CA VAL A 41 -2.16 -5.73 3.78
C VAL A 41 -0.98 -6.43 3.12
N PHE A 42 0.08 -5.68 2.87
CA PHE A 42 1.40 -6.22 2.54
C PHE A 42 2.37 -5.87 3.65
N VAL A 43 3.18 -6.83 4.09
CA VAL A 43 4.15 -6.60 5.17
C VAL A 43 5.41 -5.96 4.60
N LEU A 44 5.68 -4.73 5.02
CA LEU A 44 6.87 -3.98 4.66
C LEU A 44 8.02 -4.25 5.62
N LYS A 45 9.16 -4.61 5.04
CA LYS A 45 10.43 -4.64 5.74
C LYS A 45 11.25 -3.42 5.30
N PRO A 46 12.10 -2.86 6.19
CA PRO A 46 13.10 -1.88 5.77
C PRO A 46 13.88 -2.41 4.56
N ASP A 47 14.25 -1.51 3.65
CA ASP A 47 14.98 -1.79 2.40
C ASP A 47 14.16 -2.34 1.21
N ARG A 48 12.82 -2.45 1.33
CA ARG A 48 11.96 -2.78 0.18
C ARG A 48 11.53 -1.54 -0.60
N ARG A 49 11.83 -1.49 -1.91
CA ARG A 49 11.26 -0.49 -2.82
C ARG A 49 9.79 -0.79 -3.15
N LEU A 50 8.93 0.18 -2.84
CA LEU A 50 7.48 0.12 -3.00
C LEU A 50 7.00 0.39 -4.43
N SER A 51 7.59 1.41 -5.03
CA SER A 51 7.25 1.88 -6.36
C SER A 51 8.51 2.30 -7.10
N GLU A 52 8.47 2.13 -8.41
CA GLU A 52 9.48 2.63 -9.32
C GLU A 52 8.81 3.60 -10.29
N MET A 53 9.52 4.67 -10.66
CA MET A 53 9.05 5.67 -11.61
C MET A 53 10.15 5.92 -12.64
N SER A 54 9.80 5.91 -13.92
CA SER A 54 10.69 6.23 -15.04
C SER A 54 10.04 7.31 -15.90
N GLY A 55 10.84 8.25 -16.38
CA GLY A 55 10.37 9.35 -17.24
C GLY A 55 9.90 10.60 -16.50
N VAL A 56 10.31 10.80 -15.24
CA VAL A 56 10.07 12.04 -14.47
C VAL A 56 11.43 12.64 -14.08
N SER A 57 11.60 13.95 -14.21
CA SER A 57 12.86 14.62 -13.83
C SER A 57 13.08 14.55 -12.31
N GLU A 58 14.33 14.30 -11.91
CA GLU A 58 14.73 14.04 -10.52
C GLU A 58 14.34 15.15 -9.54
N LYS A 59 14.29 16.41 -10.02
CA LYS A 59 13.80 17.59 -9.28
C LYS A 59 12.36 17.48 -8.77
N GLN A 60 11.55 16.60 -9.36
CA GLN A 60 10.15 16.41 -8.96
C GLN A 60 9.96 15.23 -8.00
N LEU A 61 11.00 14.40 -7.81
CA LEU A 61 11.01 13.29 -6.85
C LEU A 61 11.33 13.75 -5.42
N PHE A 62 12.02 14.89 -5.26
CA PHE A 62 12.30 15.50 -3.97
C PHE A 62 12.20 17.04 -4.08
N PRO A 63 11.12 17.67 -3.56
CA PRO A 63 11.12 19.10 -3.27
C PRO A 63 12.01 19.43 -2.06
#